data_AF-A0A537PGW5-F1
#
_entry.id   AF-A0A537PGW5-F1
#
_cell.length_a   1.000
_cell.length_b   1.000
_cell.length_c   1.000
_cell.angle_alpha   90.00
_cell.angle_beta   90.00
_cell.angle_gamma   90.00
#
_symmetry.space_group_name_H-M   'P 1'
#
loop_
_entity.id
_entity.type
_entity.pdbx_description
1 polymer ?
#
loop_
_entity_poly.entity_id
_entity_poly.type
_entity_poly.pdbx_seq_one_letter_code
_entity_poly.pdbx_strand_id
1 'polypeptide(L)'
;MSAINAASPARAKLRNPVVGPRDAASLILLRGEGKGLEVLAGRRPLHVRFMPGVYVFPGGAIDPPDRVAWSVECGSEALGPTLARSARAALRETWEEAGVLIGRPAEGPSASPVRAA
;
A
#
# COMPACT_ATOMS: atom_id res chain seq x y z
N MET A 1 29.96 -38.33 -25.10
CA MET A 1 30.63 -37.37 -24.19
C MET A 1 30.71 -36.03 -24.91
N SER A 2 29.98 -35.01 -24.42
CA SER A 2 30.11 -33.55 -24.66
C SER A 2 30.22 -33.02 -26.12
N ALA A 3 29.46 -32.02 -26.59
CA ALA A 3 28.86 -30.88 -25.91
C ALA A 3 27.61 -30.35 -26.67
N ILE A 4 26.48 -30.27 -25.96
CA ILE A 4 25.21 -29.66 -26.40
C ILE A 4 25.22 -28.17 -26.03
N ASN A 5 26.17 -27.40 -26.56
CA ASN A 5 26.22 -25.94 -26.35
C ASN A 5 26.80 -25.23 -27.57
N ALA A 6 26.08 -25.30 -28.69
CA ALA A 6 26.15 -24.25 -29.69
C ALA A 6 24.92 -23.38 -29.50
N ALA A 7 25.05 -22.29 -28.76
CA ALA A 7 24.01 -21.28 -28.67
C ALA A 7 23.79 -20.71 -30.08
N SER A 8 22.63 -21.03 -30.67
CA SER A 8 22.16 -20.40 -31.91
C SER A 8 22.11 -18.87 -31.71
N PRO A 9 22.63 -18.04 -32.65
CA PRO A 9 22.72 -16.59 -32.49
C PRO A 9 21.37 -15.85 -32.57
N ALA A 10 20.25 -16.58 -32.53
CA ALA A 10 18.91 -16.04 -32.65
C ALA A 10 18.14 -16.06 -31.31
N ARG A 11 18.76 -15.65 -30.20
CA ARG A 11 17.97 -15.14 -29.05
C ARG A 11 17.82 -13.65 -29.21
N ALA A 12 16.91 -13.28 -30.12
CA ALA A 12 16.50 -11.91 -30.36
C ALA A 12 16.31 -11.18 -29.03
N LYS A 13 16.90 -9.97 -28.95
CA LYS A 13 16.78 -9.05 -27.81
C LYS A 13 15.31 -8.86 -27.45
N LEU A 14 14.82 -9.54 -26.41
CA LEU A 14 13.67 -9.07 -25.67
C LEU A 14 14.13 -7.83 -24.91
N ARG A 15 14.04 -6.66 -25.58
CA ARG A 15 14.36 -5.34 -25.04
C ARG A 15 13.27 -4.89 -24.07
N ASN A 16 12.84 -5.73 -23.14
CA ASN A 16 12.05 -5.26 -22.02
C ASN A 16 13.02 -5.04 -20.86
N PRO A 17 13.25 -3.79 -20.42
CA PRO A 17 14.08 -3.56 -19.25
C PRO A 17 13.48 -4.34 -18.08
N VAL A 18 14.33 -5.05 -17.33
CA VAL A 18 13.92 -5.71 -16.10
C VAL A 18 13.43 -4.61 -15.15
N VAL A 19 12.12 -4.58 -14.88
CA VAL A 19 11.52 -3.61 -13.95
C VAL A 19 11.73 -4.13 -12.53
N GLY A 20 12.36 -3.32 -11.69
CA GLY A 20 12.52 -3.64 -10.28
C GLY A 20 11.19 -3.54 -9.53
N PRO A 21 10.89 -4.46 -8.59
CA PRO A 21 9.72 -4.32 -7.74
C PRO A 21 9.81 -3.03 -6.91
N ARG A 22 8.65 -2.43 -6.64
CA ARG A 22 8.54 -1.27 -5.74
C ARG A 22 7.99 -1.74 -4.40
N ASP A 23 8.62 -1.31 -3.31
CA ASP A 23 8.06 -1.51 -1.97
C ASP A 23 6.66 -0.89 -1.90
N ALA A 24 5.71 -1.62 -1.32
CA ALA A 24 4.33 -1.21 -1.13
C ALA A 24 3.81 -1.73 0.21
N ALA A 25 2.74 -1.12 0.71
CA ALA A 25 2.08 -1.54 1.94
C ALA A 25 0.56 -1.39 1.81
N SER A 26 -0.18 -2.29 2.45
CA SER A 26 -1.64 -2.28 2.51
C SER A 26 -2.12 -2.43 3.95
N LEU A 27 -3.26 -1.84 4.26
CA LEU A 27 -3.92 -1.97 5.56
C LEU A 27 -5.20 -2.79 5.42
N ILE A 28 -5.31 -3.87 6.19
CA ILE A 28 -6.53 -4.67 6.28
C ILE A 28 -7.27 -4.25 7.55
N LEU A 29 -8.33 -3.46 7.38
CA LEU A 29 -9.21 -3.07 8.48
C LEU A 29 -10.27 -4.13 8.71
N LEU A 30 -10.35 -4.61 9.95
CA LEU A 30 -11.30 -5.63 10.38
C LEU A 30 -12.36 -5.01 11.29
N ARG A 31 -13.59 -5.49 11.17
CA ARG A 31 -14.69 -5.16 12.10
C ARG A 31 -15.45 -6.43 12.45
N GLY A 32 -15.86 -6.57 13.71
CA GLY A 32 -16.62 -7.72 14.18
C GLY A 32 -15.74 -8.93 14.50
N GLU A 33 -16.38 -10.06 14.79
CA GLU A 33 -15.73 -11.28 15.28
C GLU A 33 -16.42 -12.54 14.75
N GLY A 34 -15.69 -13.67 14.71
CA GLY A 34 -16.21 -14.96 14.31
C GLY A 34 -16.85 -14.95 12.92
N LYS A 35 -18.13 -15.34 12.83
CA LYS A 35 -18.90 -15.36 11.57
C LYS A 35 -19.32 -13.97 11.08
N GLY A 36 -19.19 -12.93 11.91
CA GLY A 36 -19.51 -11.55 11.57
C GLY A 36 -18.26 -10.71 11.28
N LEU A 37 -17.12 -11.34 10.99
CA LEU A 37 -15.90 -10.63 10.63
C LEU A 37 -16.04 -10.01 9.23
N GLU A 38 -15.87 -8.70 9.17
CA GLU A 38 -15.95 -7.88 7.97
C GLU A 38 -14.60 -7.24 7.67
N VAL A 39 -14.34 -6.97 6.39
CA VAL A 39 -13.13 -6.29 5.94
C VAL A 39 -13.48 -5.06 5.11
N LEU A 40 -12.72 -3.97 5.27
CA LEU A 40 -12.84 -2.83 4.36
C LEU A 40 -12.08 -3.12 3.06
N ALA A 41 -12.78 -3.08 1.92
CA ALA A 41 -12.16 -3.19 0.61
C ALA A 41 -12.77 -2.17 -0.38
N GLY A 42 -11.93 -1.53 -1.16
CA GLY A 42 -12.33 -0.68 -2.29
C GLY A 42 -12.50 -1.49 -3.57
N ARG A 43 -13.38 -1.08 -4.47
CA ARG A 43 -13.48 -1.66 -5.82
C ARG A 43 -12.78 -0.74 -6.80
N ARG A 44 -11.75 -1.26 -7.50
CA ARG A 44 -11.01 -0.47 -8.49
C ARG A 44 -11.95 0.00 -9.60
N PRO A 45 -11.89 1.29 -10.01
CA PRO A 45 -12.67 1.78 -11.14
C PRO A 45 -12.39 0.96 -12.40
N LEU A 46 -13.39 0.74 -13.25
CA LEU A 46 -13.22 -0.10 -14.44
C LEU A 46 -12.24 0.47 -15.48
N HIS A 47 -11.93 1.76 -15.40
CA HIS A 47 -11.07 2.45 -16.37
C HIS A 47 -9.58 2.40 -16.02
N VAL A 48 -9.18 1.79 -14.90
CA VAL A 48 -7.76 1.71 -14.52
C VAL A 48 -7.02 0.67 -15.37
N ARG A 49 -5.78 0.99 -15.79
CA ARG A 49 -4.96 0.17 -16.69
C ARG A 49 -4.55 -1.20 -16.11
N PHE A 50 -4.57 -1.35 -14.79
CA PHE A 50 -4.13 -2.55 -14.09
C PHE A 50 -5.23 -3.05 -13.15
N MET A 51 -5.66 -4.31 -13.34
CA MET A 51 -6.69 -4.98 -12.54
C MET A 51 -7.99 -4.17 -12.33
N PRO A 52 -8.72 -3.80 -13.40
CA PRO A 52 -10.00 -3.10 -13.26
C PRO A 52 -11.07 -3.98 -12.58
N GLY A 53 -11.90 -3.37 -11.74
CA GLY A 53 -13.11 -3.99 -11.18
C GLY A 53 -12.92 -4.98 -10.03
N VAL A 54 -11.67 -5.30 -9.66
CA VAL A 54 -11.36 -6.17 -8.51
C VAL A 54 -11.48 -5.42 -7.19
N TYR A 55 -11.76 -6.17 -6.11
CA TYR A 55 -11.68 -5.65 -4.75
C TYR A 55 -10.24 -5.66 -4.26
N VAL A 56 -9.83 -4.56 -3.63
CA VAL A 56 -8.49 -4.36 -3.07
C VAL A 56 -8.59 -3.76 -1.68
N PHE A 57 -7.63 -4.10 -0.83
CA PHE A 57 -7.42 -3.38 0.42
C PHE A 57 -6.75 -2.04 0.14
N PRO A 58 -7.05 -1.00 0.93
CA PRO A 58 -6.36 0.26 0.79
C PRO A 58 -4.85 0.09 0.94
N GLY A 59 -4.10 0.72 0.06
CA GLY A 59 -2.65 0.59 0.06
C GLY A 59 -2.01 0.94 -1.28
N GLY A 60 -0.70 1.14 -1.24
CA GLY A 60 0.04 1.66 -2.36
C GLY A 60 1.54 1.58 -2.17
N ALA A 61 2.26 2.20 -3.10
CA ALA A 61 3.72 2.24 -3.06
C ALA A 61 4.20 3.09 -1.88
N ILE A 62 5.35 2.73 -1.31
CA ILE A 62 6.03 3.58 -0.32
C ILE A 62 6.66 4.76 -1.07
N ASP A 63 6.28 5.96 -0.68
CA ASP A 63 6.77 7.21 -1.25
C ASP A 63 7.84 7.87 -0.35
N PRO A 64 8.65 8.81 -0.87
CA PRO A 64 9.68 9.49 -0.08
C PRO A 64 9.18 10.10 1.25
N PRO A 65 7.98 10.73 1.33
CA PRO A 65 7.46 11.27 2.59
C PRO A 65 7.23 10.21 3.68
N ASP A 66 6.95 8.96 3.31
CA ASP A 66 6.70 7.87 4.28
C ASP A 66 7.97 7.47 5.05
N ARG A 67 9.14 7.99 4.66
CA ARG A 67 10.41 7.77 5.38
C ARG A 67 10.56 8.68 6.59
N VAL A 68 9.77 9.74 6.69
CA VAL A 68 9.80 10.72 7.77
C VAL A 68 8.60 10.50 8.68
N ALA A 69 8.82 10.52 9.99
CA ALA A 69 7.74 10.39 10.95
C ALA A 69 6.81 11.60 10.94
N TRP A 70 5.51 11.39 11.11
CA TRP A 70 4.56 12.49 11.30
C TRP A 70 4.68 13.07 12.71
N SER A 71 4.36 14.36 12.87
CA SER A 71 4.41 15.01 14.19
C SER A 71 3.41 14.44 15.20
N VAL A 72 2.36 13.78 14.71
CA VAL A 72 1.29 13.15 15.50
C VAL A 72 1.42 11.63 15.56
N GLU A 73 2.51 11.07 15.01
CA GLU A 73 2.73 9.64 14.98
C GLU A 73 2.97 9.10 16.39
N CYS A 74 2.41 7.93 16.68
CA CYS A 74 2.59 7.26 17.97
C CYS A 74 2.69 5.75 17.78
N GLY A 75 3.48 5.07 18.61
CA GLY A 75 3.64 3.62 18.59
C GLY A 75 4.60 3.11 17.52
N SER A 76 5.10 3.99 16.65
CA SER A 76 6.12 3.65 15.65
C SER A 76 7.48 3.34 16.26
N GLU A 77 7.73 3.77 17.50
CA GLU A 77 8.97 3.53 18.24
C GLU A 77 9.18 2.04 18.53
N ALA A 78 8.08 1.29 18.63
CA ALA A 78 8.10 -0.16 18.76
C ALA A 78 8.34 -0.89 17.43
N LEU A 79 8.31 -0.17 16.30
CA LEU A 79 8.50 -0.71 14.97
C LEU A 79 9.93 -0.46 14.48
N GLY A 80 10.53 -1.44 13.79
CA GLY A 80 11.75 -1.18 13.01
C GLY A 80 11.49 -0.18 11.88
N PRO A 81 12.52 0.51 11.37
CA PRO A 81 12.37 1.60 10.38
C PRO A 81 11.66 1.17 9.09
N THR A 82 11.78 -0.11 8.72
CA THR A 82 11.06 -0.69 7.58
C THR A 82 9.57 -0.80 7.81
N LEU A 83 9.16 -1.30 8.96
CA LEU A 83 7.76 -1.46 9.25
C LEU A 83 7.10 -0.10 9.53
N ALA A 84 7.82 0.83 10.16
CA ALA A 84 7.35 2.20 10.38
C ALA A 84 7.02 2.91 9.04
N ARG A 85 7.93 2.88 8.06
CA ARG A 85 7.64 3.49 6.73
C ARG A 85 6.50 2.77 5.99
N SER A 86 6.40 1.45 6.09
CA SER A 86 5.29 0.69 5.50
C SER A 86 3.96 1.05 6.17
N ALA A 87 3.94 1.23 7.49
CA ALA A 87 2.73 1.62 8.21
C ALA A 87 2.26 3.01 7.78
N ARG A 88 3.17 3.99 7.64
CA ARG A 88 2.83 5.33 7.13
C ARG A 88 2.25 5.29 5.72
N ALA A 89 2.87 4.54 4.81
CA ALA A 89 2.36 4.37 3.46
C ALA A 89 0.94 3.78 3.48
N ALA A 90 0.71 2.71 4.24
CA ALA A 90 -0.60 2.08 4.34
C ALA A 90 -1.66 3.01 4.95
N LEU A 91 -1.30 3.79 5.98
CA LEU A 91 -2.19 4.76 6.63
C LEU A 91 -2.53 5.95 5.72
N ARG A 92 -1.54 6.49 5.00
CA ARG A 92 -1.73 7.56 4.00
C ARG A 92 -2.68 7.11 2.89
N GLU A 93 -2.42 5.97 2.28
CA GLU A 93 -3.25 5.41 1.21
C GLU A 93 -4.67 5.08 1.72
N THR A 94 -4.81 4.62 2.96
CA THR A 94 -6.14 4.38 3.57
C THR A 94 -6.95 5.67 3.68
N TRP A 95 -6.32 6.79 4.03
CA TRP A 95 -6.98 8.09 4.03
C TRP A 95 -7.34 8.52 2.60
N GLU A 96 -6.41 8.44 1.66
CA GLU A 96 -6.59 8.89 0.28
C GLU A 96 -7.66 8.10 -0.49
N GLU A 97 -7.72 6.77 -0.31
CA GLU A 97 -8.64 5.90 -1.05
C GLU A 97 -10.00 5.73 -0.37
N ALA A 98 -10.05 5.71 0.97
CA ALA A 98 -11.25 5.39 1.72
C ALA A 98 -11.76 6.52 2.64
N GLY A 99 -11.00 7.61 2.80
CA GLY A 99 -11.35 8.69 3.73
C GLY A 99 -11.33 8.26 5.20
N VAL A 100 -10.62 7.17 5.52
CA VAL A 100 -10.57 6.61 6.88
C VAL A 100 -9.25 7.01 7.53
N LEU A 101 -9.34 7.84 8.58
CA LEU A 101 -8.21 8.19 9.43
C LEU A 101 -8.11 7.22 10.60
N ILE A 102 -6.94 6.60 10.77
CA ILE A 102 -6.66 5.69 11.88
C ILE A 102 -5.71 6.37 12.87
N GLY A 103 -6.11 6.39 14.13
CA GLY A 103 -5.33 6.99 15.19
C GLY A 103 -6.10 7.03 16.50
N ARG A 104 -5.56 7.74 17.47
CA ARG A 104 -6.25 8.07 18.71
C ARG A 104 -6.82 9.48 18.60
N PRO A 105 -7.98 9.77 19.21
CA PRO A 105 -8.44 11.14 19.37
C PRO A 105 -7.34 11.99 20.02
N ALA A 106 -7.12 13.20 19.50
CA ALA A 106 -6.22 14.15 20.14
C ALA A 106 -6.81 14.58 21.50
N GLU A 107 -5.95 14.81 22.49
CA GLU A 107 -6.37 15.44 23.74
C GLU A 107 -6.62 16.93 23.46
N GLY A 108 -7.89 17.33 23.32
CA GLY A 108 -8.29 18.70 23.02
C GLY A 108 -9.62 18.81 22.27
N PRO A 109 -10.14 20.03 22.06
CA PRO A 109 -11.39 20.22 21.31
C PRO A 109 -11.23 19.71 19.87
N SER A 110 -12.13 18.83 19.46
CA SER A 110 -12.23 18.34 18.08
C SER A 110 -12.39 19.52 17.13
N ALA A 111 -11.45 19.69 16.19
CA ALA A 111 -11.74 20.51 15.02
C ALA A 111 -12.94 19.92 14.29
N SER A 112 -13.84 20.76 13.79
CA SER A 112 -14.96 20.28 12.98
C SER A 112 -14.40 19.57 11.74
N PRO A 113 -14.95 18.42 11.32
CA PRO A 113 -14.48 17.73 10.14
C PRO A 113 -14.60 18.68 8.93
N VAL A 114 -13.47 18.93 8.27
CA VAL A 114 -13.47 19.62 6.98
C VAL A 114 -14.15 18.67 6.01
N ARG A 115 -15.33 19.05 5.51
CA ARG A 115 -16.01 18.28 4.46
C ARG A 115 -15.10 18.28 3.23
N ALA A 116 -14.72 17.10 2.75
CA ALA A 116 -14.13 16.95 1.44
C ALA A 116 -15.12 17.50 0.40
N ALA A 117 -14.64 18.38 -0.48
CA ALA A 117 -15.40 18.97 -1.58
C ALA A 117 -15.51 18.00 -2.76
#